data_AF-A0A7X9DHK8-F1
#
_entry.id   AF-A0A7X9DHK8-F1
#
_cell.length_a   1.000
_cell.length_b   1.000
_cell.length_c   1.000
_cell.angle_alpha   90.00
_cell.angle_beta   90.00
_cell.angle_gamma   90.00
#
_symmetry.space_group_name_H-M   'P 1'
#
loop_
_entity.id
_entity.type
_entity.pdbx_description
1 polymer ?
#
loop_
_entity_poly.entity_id
_entity_poly.type
_entity_poly.pdbx_seq_one_letter_code
_entity_poly.pdbx_strand_id
1 'polypeptide(L)'
;MDYISTYLSKISKLVVEQRHALGISQEYLAELCNVHRNTIAVLELGESDPTIVTLTNIFMAFGIQRFIIDHNNCHLQMITGVPFVDLLESSIINDKLGFFIDSLRLKHNISRDKLSLATGIHRNTIARIENAQVTARLSTIIQIYRYFNVSEVYTTTNCVPNDCTFYGVTLRCIDTSQRNSTILVNSSPVAIRS
;
A
#
# COMPACT_ATOMS: atom_id res chain seq x y z
N MET A 1 -0.62 -18.72 -13.26
CA MET A 1 0.49 -17.93 -12.68
C MET A 1 -0.08 -17.16 -11.51
N ASP A 2 0.52 -17.23 -10.33
CA ASP A 2 0.04 -16.50 -9.16
C ASP A 2 0.21 -14.98 -9.39
N TYR A 3 -0.85 -14.21 -9.22
CA TYR A 3 -0.80 -12.77 -9.43
C TYR A 3 0.01 -12.08 -8.34
N ILE A 4 0.01 -12.63 -7.11
CA ILE A 4 0.78 -12.08 -6.00
C ILE A 4 2.26 -12.15 -6.32
N SER A 5 2.76 -13.31 -6.79
CA SER A 5 4.16 -13.43 -7.23
C SER A 5 4.51 -12.47 -8.37
N THR A 6 3.57 -12.23 -9.29
CA THR A 6 3.75 -11.27 -10.39
C THR A 6 3.88 -9.83 -9.85
N TYR A 7 3.05 -9.45 -8.88
CA TYR A 7 3.13 -8.16 -8.21
C TYR A 7 4.45 -7.97 -7.46
N LEU A 8 4.86 -8.95 -6.66
CA LEU A 8 6.11 -8.90 -5.91
C LEU A 8 7.32 -8.76 -6.85
N SER A 9 7.33 -9.50 -7.95
CA SER A 9 8.39 -9.39 -8.98
C SER A 9 8.43 -8.01 -9.63
N LYS A 10 7.26 -7.39 -9.92
CA LYS A 10 7.23 -6.04 -10.50
C LYS A 10 7.63 -4.96 -9.51
N ILE A 11 7.24 -5.07 -8.23
CA ILE A 11 7.72 -4.18 -7.17
C ILE A 11 9.23 -4.29 -7.02
N SER A 12 9.78 -5.51 -7.00
CA SER A 12 11.23 -5.77 -6.98
C SER A 12 11.94 -5.01 -8.11
N LYS A 13 11.47 -5.15 -9.35
CA LYS A 13 12.04 -4.45 -10.52
C LYS A 13 11.98 -2.93 -10.38
N LEU A 14 10.83 -2.38 -9.98
CA LEU A 14 10.68 -0.93 -9.79
C LEU A 14 11.61 -0.40 -8.69
N VAL A 15 11.79 -1.14 -7.59
CA VAL A 15 12.71 -0.76 -6.52
C VAL A 15 14.15 -0.74 -7.02
N VAL A 16 14.57 -1.76 -7.78
CA VAL A 16 15.89 -1.82 -8.42
C VAL A 16 16.08 -0.62 -9.35
N GLU A 17 15.16 -0.42 -10.30
CA GLU A 17 15.21 0.66 -11.29
C GLU A 17 15.31 2.03 -10.61
N GLN A 18 14.47 2.29 -9.60
CA GLN A 18 14.48 3.55 -8.87
C GLN A 18 15.76 3.75 -8.06
N ARG A 19 16.27 2.70 -7.40
CA ARG A 19 17.54 2.77 -6.67
C ARG A 19 18.70 3.12 -7.59
N HIS A 20 18.75 2.48 -8.77
CA HIS A 20 19.77 2.76 -9.78
C HIS A 20 19.64 4.16 -10.37
N ALA A 21 18.42 4.65 -10.62
CA ALA A 21 18.18 6.00 -11.10
C ALA A 21 18.67 7.07 -10.11
N LEU A 22 18.58 6.80 -8.81
CA LEU A 22 19.10 7.67 -7.75
C LEU A 22 20.61 7.49 -7.51
N GLY A 23 21.24 6.50 -8.12
CA GLY A 23 22.68 6.24 -7.97
C GLY A 23 23.09 5.76 -6.58
N ILE A 24 22.16 5.22 -5.78
CA ILE A 24 22.42 4.82 -4.39
C ILE A 24 22.68 3.31 -4.24
N SER A 25 23.46 2.94 -3.23
CA SER A 25 23.74 1.54 -2.91
C SER A 25 22.58 0.90 -2.14
N GLN A 26 22.54 -0.44 -2.12
CA GLN A 26 21.60 -1.18 -1.26
C GLN A 26 21.83 -0.88 0.23
N GLU A 27 23.09 -0.66 0.63
CA GLU A 27 23.45 -0.29 2.01
C GLU A 27 22.85 1.07 2.38
N TYR A 28 23.06 2.07 1.53
CA TYR A 28 22.54 3.41 1.78
C TYR A 28 21.00 3.43 1.80
N LEU A 29 20.34 2.70 0.90
CA LEU A 29 18.88 2.56 0.94
C LEU A 29 18.42 1.88 2.24
N ALA A 30 19.15 0.87 2.72
CA ALA A 30 18.82 0.18 3.96
C ALA A 30 18.96 1.11 5.18
N GLU A 31 20.00 1.92 5.22
CA GLU A 31 20.20 2.98 6.22
C GLU A 31 19.03 3.98 6.20
N LEU A 32 18.68 4.51 5.02
CA LEU A 32 17.55 5.45 4.86
C LEU A 32 16.22 4.85 5.34
N CYS A 33 16.02 3.54 5.17
CA CYS A 33 14.78 2.87 5.54
C CYS A 33 14.79 2.29 6.96
N ASN A 34 15.91 2.42 7.69
CA ASN A 34 16.18 1.79 8.98
C ASN A 34 15.91 0.27 8.96
N VAL A 35 16.47 -0.42 7.97
CA VAL A 35 16.40 -1.89 7.84
C VAL A 35 17.80 -2.46 7.61
N HIS A 36 17.94 -3.77 7.80
CA HIS A 36 19.17 -4.46 7.44
C HIS A 36 19.34 -4.52 5.92
N ARG A 37 20.57 -4.37 5.40
CA ARG A 37 20.90 -4.47 3.96
C ARG A 37 20.31 -5.71 3.29
N ASN A 38 20.35 -6.85 3.98
CA ASN A 38 19.77 -8.10 3.47
C ASN A 38 18.29 -7.97 3.10
N THR A 39 17.51 -7.15 3.82
CA THR A 39 16.10 -6.87 3.51
C THR A 39 15.94 -6.25 2.13
N ILE A 40 16.81 -5.29 1.77
CA ILE A 40 16.83 -4.69 0.44
C ILE A 40 17.27 -5.70 -0.61
N ALA A 41 18.32 -6.49 -0.31
CA ALA A 41 18.83 -7.50 -1.24
C ALA A 41 17.76 -8.55 -1.62
N VAL A 42 17.07 -9.15 -0.64
CA VAL A 42 16.02 -10.15 -0.92
C VAL A 42 14.78 -9.54 -1.58
N LEU A 43 14.48 -8.26 -1.29
CA LEU A 43 13.43 -7.53 -1.98
C LEU A 43 13.76 -7.31 -3.45
N GLU A 44 14.97 -6.87 -3.76
CA GLU A 44 15.41 -6.65 -5.13
C GLU A 44 15.50 -7.94 -5.93
N LEU A 45 15.76 -9.09 -5.29
CA LEU A 45 15.67 -10.41 -5.92
C LEU A 45 14.23 -10.90 -6.15
N GLY A 46 13.22 -10.24 -5.58
CA GLY A 46 11.82 -10.67 -5.64
C GLY A 46 11.51 -11.88 -4.74
N GLU A 47 12.40 -12.18 -3.79
CA GLU A 47 12.30 -13.32 -2.87
C GLU A 47 11.64 -12.96 -1.53
N SER A 48 11.17 -11.71 -1.39
CA SER A 48 10.54 -11.24 -0.16
C SER A 48 9.10 -10.73 -0.37
N ASP A 49 8.28 -10.95 0.66
CA ASP A 49 7.00 -10.27 0.86
C ASP A 49 7.19 -9.20 1.95
N PRO A 50 7.58 -7.97 1.57
CA PRO A 50 7.92 -6.94 2.53
C PRO A 50 6.69 -6.55 3.36
N THR A 51 6.93 -6.04 4.56
CA THR A 51 5.85 -5.39 5.31
C THR A 51 5.46 -4.09 4.63
N ILE A 52 4.21 -3.66 4.83
CA ILE A 52 3.75 -2.37 4.31
C ILE A 52 4.57 -1.20 4.86
N VAL A 53 5.05 -1.30 6.10
CA VAL A 53 5.96 -0.32 6.72
C VAL A 53 7.29 -0.26 5.96
N THR A 54 7.92 -1.41 5.71
CA THR A 54 9.18 -1.47 4.95
C THR A 54 9.01 -0.88 3.56
N LEU A 55 7.94 -1.26 2.85
CA LEU A 55 7.67 -0.74 1.51
C LEU A 55 7.42 0.77 1.53
N THR A 56 6.66 1.24 2.52
CA THR A 56 6.36 2.66 2.71
C THR A 56 7.65 3.44 2.91
N ASN A 57 8.54 2.99 3.80
CA ASN A 57 9.83 3.66 4.05
C ASN A 57 10.70 3.71 2.79
N ILE A 58 10.74 2.63 1.99
CA ILE A 58 11.45 2.62 0.71
C ILE A 58 10.86 3.65 -0.25
N PHE A 59 9.53 3.74 -0.32
CA PHE A 59 8.87 4.67 -1.23
C PHE A 59 9.10 6.12 -0.80
N MET A 60 9.16 6.39 0.50
CA MET A 60 9.55 7.68 1.05
C MET A 60 10.98 8.05 0.67
N ALA A 61 11.92 7.13 0.89
CA ALA A 61 13.33 7.33 0.57
C ALA A 61 13.55 7.60 -0.93
N PHE A 62 12.71 7.05 -1.79
CA PHE A 62 12.72 7.33 -3.22
C PHE A 62 11.98 8.60 -3.63
N GLY A 63 11.25 9.23 -2.71
CA GLY A 63 10.40 10.36 -3.01
C GLY A 63 9.24 9.98 -3.92
N ILE A 64 8.78 8.72 -3.89
CA ILE A 64 7.55 8.38 -4.57
C ILE A 64 6.47 9.32 -4.03
N GLN A 65 5.68 9.89 -4.93
CA GLN A 65 4.52 10.68 -4.57
C GLN A 65 3.25 9.95 -4.91
N ARG A 66 3.22 9.19 -6.00
CA ARG A 66 2.03 8.46 -6.47
C ARG A 66 2.45 7.10 -7.02
N PHE A 67 1.64 6.09 -6.72
CA PHE A 67 1.81 4.71 -7.12
C PHE A 67 0.52 4.20 -7.75
N ILE A 68 0.60 3.90 -9.03
CA ILE A 68 -0.54 3.46 -9.84
C ILE A 68 -0.46 1.94 -10.01
N ILE A 69 -1.61 1.30 -9.85
CA ILE A 69 -1.79 -0.15 -9.84
C ILE A 69 -2.88 -0.52 -10.85
N ASP A 70 -2.48 -1.22 -11.92
CA ASP A 70 -3.40 -1.88 -12.83
C ASP A 70 -3.51 -3.36 -12.45
N HIS A 71 -4.59 -3.74 -11.76
CA HIS A 71 -4.85 -5.11 -11.33
C HIS A 71 -5.13 -6.09 -12.46
N ASN A 72 -5.54 -5.60 -13.64
CA ASN A 72 -5.89 -6.45 -14.78
C ASN A 72 -4.64 -6.85 -15.56
N ASN A 73 -3.76 -5.88 -15.83
CA ASN A 73 -2.50 -6.11 -16.56
C ASN A 73 -1.30 -6.31 -15.63
N CYS A 74 -1.54 -6.28 -14.31
CA CYS A 74 -0.53 -6.23 -13.26
C CYS A 74 0.48 -5.10 -13.50
N HIS A 75 0.13 -4.02 -14.18
CA HIS A 75 1.08 -2.94 -14.47
C HIS A 75 1.21 -2.01 -13.27
N LEU A 76 2.44 -1.58 -12.96
CA LEU A 76 2.76 -0.76 -11.81
C LEU A 76 3.55 0.45 -12.28
N GLN A 77 3.18 1.63 -11.82
CA GLN A 77 3.87 2.87 -12.15
C GLN A 77 4.14 3.68 -10.89
N MET A 78 5.35 4.20 -10.78
CA MET A 78 5.76 5.15 -9.75
C MET A 78 5.89 6.54 -10.37
N ILE A 79 5.34 7.53 -9.68
CA ILE A 79 5.55 8.94 -9.96
C ILE A 79 6.34 9.49 -8.79
N THR A 80 7.56 9.94 -9.09
CA THR A 80 8.53 10.45 -8.12
C THR A 80 8.46 11.97 -8.05
N GLY A 81 8.65 12.50 -6.85
CA GLY A 81 8.97 13.89 -6.58
C GLY A 81 10.28 13.97 -5.81
N VAL A 82 10.32 14.79 -4.77
CA VAL A 82 11.51 14.96 -3.95
C VAL A 82 11.60 13.83 -2.91
N PRO A 83 12.75 13.14 -2.79
CA PRO A 83 13.02 12.19 -1.71
C PRO A 83 12.67 12.75 -0.33
N PHE A 84 11.98 11.95 0.48
CA PHE A 84 11.62 12.31 1.84
C PHE A 84 12.44 11.47 2.82
N VAL A 85 13.15 12.15 3.74
CA VAL A 85 14.19 11.52 4.56
C VAL A 85 13.68 11.15 5.97
N ASP A 86 12.57 11.73 6.42
CA ASP A 86 12.05 11.47 7.77
C ASP A 86 11.12 10.26 7.78
N LEU A 87 11.57 9.15 8.38
CA LEU A 87 10.74 7.95 8.49
C LEU A 87 9.53 8.18 9.39
N LEU A 88 8.38 7.64 8.97
CA LEU A 88 7.20 7.59 9.82
C LEU A 88 7.30 6.44 10.82
N GLU A 89 6.78 6.66 12.03
CA GLU A 89 6.60 5.57 12.98
C GLU A 89 5.68 4.49 12.41
N SER A 90 6.01 3.23 12.66
CA SER A 90 5.21 2.09 12.18
C SER A 90 3.76 2.12 12.69
N SER A 91 3.54 2.66 13.89
CA SER A 91 2.22 2.90 14.50
C SER A 91 1.36 3.79 13.59
N ILE A 92 1.90 4.93 13.15
CA ILE A 92 1.22 5.89 12.27
C ILE A 92 0.86 5.22 10.94
N ILE A 93 1.78 4.46 10.34
CA ILE A 93 1.53 3.74 9.10
C ILE A 93 0.39 2.72 9.29
N ASN A 94 0.47 1.91 10.35
CA ASN A 94 -0.52 0.88 10.64
C ASN A 94 -1.91 1.46 10.97
N ASP A 95 -1.98 2.51 11.78
CA ASP A 95 -3.22 3.21 12.15
C ASP A 95 -3.98 3.68 10.92
N LYS A 96 -3.24 4.26 9.99
CA LYS A 96 -3.83 4.91 8.83
C LYS A 96 -4.22 3.90 7.76
N LEU A 97 -3.43 2.84 7.59
CA LEU A 97 -3.80 1.68 6.79
C LEU A 97 -5.04 0.97 7.34
N GLY A 98 -5.09 0.78 8.66
CA GLY A 98 -6.23 0.17 9.34
C GLY A 98 -7.50 0.99 9.12
N PHE A 99 -7.42 2.30 9.34
CA PHE A 99 -8.51 3.23 9.07
C PHE A 99 -8.97 3.20 7.61
N PHE A 100 -8.04 3.18 6.65
CA PHE A 100 -8.36 3.12 5.23
C PHE A 100 -9.11 1.85 4.85
N ILE A 101 -8.64 0.68 5.32
CA ILE A 101 -9.28 -0.60 5.03
C ILE A 101 -10.67 -0.70 5.68
N ASP A 102 -10.81 -0.26 6.93
CA ASP A 102 -12.12 -0.21 7.60
C ASP A 102 -13.08 0.71 6.84
N SER A 103 -12.60 1.88 6.43
CA SER A 103 -13.36 2.85 5.65
C SER A 103 -13.84 2.31 4.30
N LEU A 104 -12.98 1.64 3.54
CA LEU A 104 -13.35 0.96 2.30
C LEU A 104 -14.45 -0.07 2.57
N ARG A 105 -14.25 -0.89 3.61
CA ARG A 105 -15.18 -1.94 3.96
C ARG A 105 -16.55 -1.38 4.36
N LEU A 106 -16.61 -0.33 5.16
CA LEU A 106 -17.84 0.35 5.56
C LEU A 106 -18.53 1.04 4.38
N LYS A 107 -17.78 1.73 3.52
CA LYS A 107 -18.29 2.40 2.30
C LYS A 107 -19.03 1.44 1.38
N HIS A 108 -18.53 0.22 1.23
CA HIS A 108 -19.15 -0.81 0.39
C HIS A 108 -20.15 -1.70 1.14
N ASN A 109 -20.43 -1.42 2.41
CA ASN A 109 -21.29 -2.21 3.29
C ASN A 109 -20.89 -3.70 3.35
N ILE A 110 -19.60 -3.94 3.61
CA ILE A 110 -19.00 -5.28 3.63
C ILE A 110 -18.67 -5.65 5.09
N SER A 111 -18.99 -6.87 5.50
CA SER A 111 -18.55 -7.38 6.81
C SER A 111 -17.11 -7.91 6.70
N ARG A 112 -16.40 -7.99 7.84
CA ARG A 112 -15.08 -8.62 7.89
C ARG A 112 -15.14 -10.08 7.42
N ASP A 113 -16.23 -10.79 7.72
CA ASP A 113 -16.47 -12.16 7.28
C ASP A 113 -16.62 -12.26 5.75
N LYS A 114 -17.37 -11.33 5.14
CA LYS A 114 -17.52 -11.27 3.68
C LYS A 114 -16.19 -10.93 2.99
N LEU A 115 -15.44 -9.97 3.54
CA LEU A 115 -14.10 -9.63 3.02
C LEU A 115 -13.13 -10.81 3.18
N SER A 116 -13.21 -11.53 4.30
CA SER A 116 -12.42 -12.73 4.57
C SER A 116 -12.66 -13.81 3.53
N LEU A 117 -13.93 -14.13 3.26
CA LEU A 117 -14.33 -15.11 2.24
C LEU A 117 -13.84 -14.70 0.84
N ALA A 118 -13.94 -13.41 0.50
CA ALA A 118 -13.60 -12.94 -0.83
C ALA A 118 -12.08 -12.83 -1.09
N THR A 119 -11.28 -12.54 -0.07
CA THR A 119 -9.83 -12.34 -0.18
C THR A 119 -9.01 -13.56 0.20
N GLY A 120 -9.60 -14.51 0.93
CA GLY A 120 -8.88 -15.61 1.57
C GLY A 120 -8.11 -15.20 2.84
N ILE A 121 -8.18 -13.93 3.25
CA ILE A 121 -7.54 -13.42 4.46
C ILE A 121 -8.42 -13.79 5.65
N HIS A 122 -7.86 -14.37 6.71
CA HIS A 122 -8.64 -14.70 7.90
C HIS A 122 -9.29 -13.45 8.53
N ARG A 123 -10.57 -13.53 8.92
CA ARG A 123 -11.35 -12.45 9.55
C ARG A 123 -10.61 -11.74 10.70
N ASN A 124 -9.95 -12.51 11.58
CA ASN A 124 -9.19 -11.93 12.69
C ASN A 124 -7.95 -11.16 12.21
N THR A 125 -7.33 -11.56 11.11
CA THR A 125 -6.22 -10.81 10.51
C THR A 125 -6.72 -9.47 9.99
N ILE A 126 -7.86 -9.45 9.29
CA ILE A 126 -8.51 -8.20 8.85
C ILE A 126 -8.81 -7.31 10.05
N ALA A 127 -9.42 -7.85 11.11
CA ALA A 127 -9.73 -7.08 12.31
C ALA A 127 -8.47 -6.49 12.97
N ARG A 128 -7.38 -7.27 13.06
CA ARG A 128 -6.12 -6.79 13.64
C ARG A 128 -5.47 -5.71 12.78
N ILE A 129 -5.56 -5.80 11.45
CA ILE A 129 -5.08 -4.77 10.53
C ILE A 129 -5.90 -3.49 10.70
N GLU A 130 -7.23 -3.59 10.66
CA GLU A 130 -8.14 -2.44 10.83
C GLU A 130 -7.95 -1.72 12.17
N ASN A 131 -7.59 -2.46 13.22
CA ASN A 131 -7.29 -1.92 14.55
C ASN A 131 -5.80 -1.59 14.77
N ALA A 132 -4.97 -1.61 13.71
CA ALA A 132 -3.53 -1.33 13.76
C ALA A 132 -2.69 -2.21 14.72
N GLN A 133 -3.20 -3.39 15.07
CA GLN A 133 -2.57 -4.33 16.00
C GLN A 133 -1.50 -5.21 15.32
N VAL A 134 -1.36 -5.12 13.99
CA VAL A 134 -0.35 -5.83 13.20
C VAL A 134 0.15 -4.97 12.06
N THR A 135 1.42 -5.16 11.71
CA THR A 135 1.96 -4.70 10.44
C THR A 135 1.63 -5.71 9.34
N ALA A 136 0.84 -5.28 8.36
CA ALA A 136 0.44 -6.14 7.25
C ALA A 136 1.58 -6.43 6.27
N ARG A 137 1.51 -7.59 5.62
CA ARG A 137 2.36 -7.95 4.49
C ARG A 137 1.82 -7.36 3.19
N LEU A 138 2.72 -7.06 2.25
CA LEU A 138 2.34 -6.50 0.95
C LEU A 138 1.35 -7.42 0.21
N SER A 139 1.57 -8.73 0.22
CA SER A 139 0.64 -9.71 -0.37
C SER A 139 -0.80 -9.58 0.16
N THR A 140 -0.95 -9.41 1.47
CA THR A 140 -2.24 -9.20 2.13
C THR A 140 -2.88 -7.89 1.69
N ILE A 141 -2.09 -6.82 1.55
CA ILE A 141 -2.59 -5.53 1.09
C ILE A 141 -3.00 -5.57 -0.39
N ILE A 142 -2.24 -6.26 -1.25
CA ILE A 142 -2.60 -6.47 -2.66
C ILE A 142 -3.93 -7.21 -2.79
N GLN A 143 -4.17 -8.24 -1.97
CA GLN A 143 -5.45 -8.98 -1.97
C GLN A 143 -6.63 -8.05 -1.66
N ILE A 144 -6.50 -7.21 -0.63
CA ILE A 144 -7.53 -6.24 -0.23
C ILE A 144 -7.72 -5.18 -1.32
N TYR A 145 -6.62 -4.61 -1.84
CA TYR A 145 -6.67 -3.56 -2.86
C TYR A 145 -7.28 -4.06 -4.16
N ARG A 146 -6.97 -5.30 -4.55
CA ARG A 146 -7.58 -5.92 -5.72
C ARG A 146 -9.09 -6.11 -5.54
N TYR A 147 -9.52 -6.56 -4.37
CA TYR A 147 -10.94 -6.75 -4.08
C TYR A 147 -11.74 -5.45 -4.20
N PHE A 148 -11.21 -4.36 -3.64
CA PHE A 148 -11.81 -3.03 -3.71
C PHE A 148 -11.47 -2.24 -4.97
N ASN A 149 -10.69 -2.82 -5.89
CA ASN A 149 -10.15 -2.17 -7.09
C ASN A 149 -9.46 -0.82 -6.79
N VAL A 150 -8.62 -0.79 -5.75
CA VAL A 150 -7.76 0.35 -5.42
C VAL A 150 -6.63 0.40 -6.46
N SER A 151 -6.77 1.29 -7.43
CA SER A 151 -5.83 1.43 -8.54
C SER A 151 -4.76 2.50 -8.31
N GLU A 152 -4.83 3.21 -7.20
CA GLU A 152 -3.97 4.36 -6.96
C GLU A 152 -3.75 4.61 -5.48
N VAL A 153 -2.50 4.89 -5.13
CA VAL A 153 -2.05 5.20 -3.79
C VAL A 153 -0.99 6.30 -3.89
N TYR A 154 -0.81 7.12 -2.87
CA TYR A 154 0.15 8.24 -2.89
C TYR A 154 0.98 8.20 -1.61
N THR A 155 1.95 9.08 -1.45
CA THR A 155 2.99 9.03 -0.41
C THR A 155 3.37 10.42 0.11
N THR A 156 2.45 11.41 0.09
CA THR A 156 2.77 12.80 0.49
C THR A 156 1.71 13.47 1.36
N THR A 157 2.13 14.48 2.11
CA THR A 157 1.28 15.44 2.84
C THR A 157 0.85 16.65 2.01
N ASN A 158 1.47 16.88 0.85
CA ASN A 158 1.20 18.02 -0.05
C ASN A 158 0.01 17.75 -0.98
N CYS A 159 -1.09 17.29 -0.38
CA CYS A 159 -2.31 17.06 -1.11
C CYS A 159 -3.26 18.25 -0.90
N VAL A 160 -4.04 18.59 -1.92
CA VAL A 160 -5.16 19.54 -1.85
C VAL A 160 -6.09 19.10 -0.71
N PRO A 161 -6.83 19.98 0.01
CA PRO A 161 -7.70 19.59 1.13
C PRO A 161 -8.74 18.47 0.91
N ASN A 162 -8.86 17.95 -0.33
CA ASN A 162 -9.74 16.84 -0.72
C ASN A 162 -9.01 15.65 -1.39
N ASP A 163 -7.68 15.71 -1.52
CA ASP A 163 -6.87 14.61 -2.04
C ASP A 163 -5.98 14.12 -0.90
N CYS A 164 -5.85 12.81 -0.73
CA CYS A 164 -5.34 12.24 0.51
C CYS A 164 -4.59 10.97 0.22
N THR A 165 -3.27 10.87 0.51
CA THR A 165 -2.62 9.54 0.45
C THR A 165 -1.13 9.54 0.85
N PHE A 166 -0.84 8.74 1.88
CA PHE A 166 0.33 7.86 1.95
C PHE A 166 -0.05 6.42 1.54
N TYR A 167 0.90 5.48 1.42
CA TYR A 167 0.68 4.12 0.91
C TYR A 167 -0.39 3.32 1.71
N GLY A 168 -1.67 3.66 1.51
CA GLY A 168 -2.81 3.29 2.36
C GLY A 168 -3.08 4.20 3.58
N VAL A 169 -2.48 5.38 3.70
CA VAL A 169 -2.50 6.15 4.96
C VAL A 169 -3.03 7.57 4.72
N THR A 170 -4.28 7.84 5.10
CA THR A 170 -4.87 9.20 4.99
C THR A 170 -5.03 9.86 6.36
N LEU A 171 -4.62 11.13 6.48
CA LEU A 171 -5.33 12.09 7.34
C LEU A 171 -6.33 12.83 6.45
N ARG A 172 -7.62 12.58 6.72
CA ARG A 172 -8.82 13.32 6.27
C ARG A 172 -9.23 13.27 4.79
N CYS A 173 -9.71 12.12 4.34
CA CYS A 173 -10.77 12.06 3.33
C CYS A 173 -11.96 11.22 3.83
N ILE A 174 -12.33 11.43 5.10
CA ILE A 174 -13.68 11.21 5.61
C ILE A 174 -13.88 12.34 6.59
N ASP A 175 -14.60 13.37 6.15
CA ASP A 175 -15.19 14.30 7.08
C ASP A 175 -16.12 13.49 8.00
N THR A 176 -15.76 13.36 9.27
CA THR A 176 -16.61 12.73 10.29
C THR A 176 -17.95 13.45 10.45
N SER A 177 -18.08 14.68 9.92
CA SER A 177 -19.33 15.44 9.86
C SER A 177 -20.12 15.25 8.56
N GLN A 178 -19.55 14.61 7.53
CA GLN A 178 -20.25 14.30 6.28
C GLN A 178 -20.03 12.83 5.86
N ARG A 179 -20.82 11.94 6.45
CA ARG A 179 -20.85 10.50 6.13
C ARG A 179 -21.19 10.14 4.67
N ASN A 180 -21.51 11.11 3.78
CA ASN A 180 -22.19 10.82 2.51
C ASN A 180 -21.61 11.47 1.25
N SER A 181 -20.42 12.08 1.26
CA SER A 181 -20.02 12.93 0.13
C SER A 181 -18.54 12.88 -0.20
N THR A 182 -18.05 11.78 -0.79
CA THR A 182 -16.93 11.89 -1.76
C THR A 182 -16.90 10.78 -2.82
N ILE A 183 -16.66 11.28 -4.03
CA ILE A 183 -16.84 10.74 -5.37
C ILE A 183 -15.88 9.58 -5.66
N LEU A 184 -16.46 8.49 -6.16
CA LEU A 184 -15.75 7.43 -6.86
C LEU A 184 -15.52 7.89 -8.30
N VAL A 185 -14.27 7.98 -8.76
CA VAL A 185 -14.01 7.78 -10.19
C VAL A 185 -14.04 6.27 -10.41
N ASN A 186 -15.24 5.76 -10.69
CA ASN A 186 -15.57 4.41 -11.17
C ASN A 186 -14.76 3.23 -10.60
N SER A 187 -15.25 2.58 -9.54
CA SER A 187 -14.85 1.22 -9.23
C SER A 187 -15.93 0.46 -8.44
N SER A 188 -16.75 -0.30 -9.16
CA SER A 188 -17.51 -1.38 -8.54
C SER A 188 -16.55 -2.49 -8.08
N PRO A 189 -16.78 -3.14 -6.92
CA PRO A 189 -16.02 -4.33 -6.53
C PRO A 189 -16.07 -5.38 -7.64
N VAL A 190 -14.93 -6.03 -7.91
CA VAL A 190 -14.88 -7.09 -8.92
C VAL A 190 -15.81 -8.23 -8.48
N ALA A 191 -16.82 -8.55 -9.29
CA ALA A 191 -17.69 -9.69 -9.05
C ALA A 191 -16.86 -10.98 -9.21
N ILE A 192 -16.67 -11.70 -8.11
CA ILE A 192 -16.05 -13.03 -8.12
C ILE A 192 -17.08 -13.99 -8.73
N ARG A 193 -16.81 -14.53 -9.92
CA ARG A 193 -17.62 -15.62 -10.49
C ARG A 193 -17.44 -16.85 -9.60
N SER A 194 -18.57 -17.44 -9.20
CA SER A 194 -18.66 -18.72 -8.48
C SER A 194 -18.23 -19.87 -9.37
#